data_AF-A0AAD2CNI6-F1
#
_entry.id   AF-A0AAD2CNI6-F1
#
_cell.length_a   1.000
_cell.length_b   1.000
_cell.length_c   1.000
_cell.angle_alpha   90.00
_cell.angle_beta   90.00
_cell.angle_gamma   90.00
#
_symmetry.space_group_name_H-M   'P 1'
#
loop_
_entity.id
_entity.type
_entity.pdbx_description
1 polymer ?
#
loop_
_entity_poly.entity_id
_entity_poly.type
_entity_poly.pdbx_seq_one_letter_code
_entity_poly.pdbx_strand_id
1 'polypeptide(L)'
;GLFLFVWIQIVRPTCVRKTCVKSRHHDQSPIARVKTLYLNSFFWNVKTHILSYPNTVHSWVWVDDFLIHGPTQGLQFFLDTAVDCGFLFHPKKLVPPQQVVKCCGFLFDTTAVPCLQILEAKKERALAICDYLIQSLKHKSLGIAVAVGFLESLTEATPRRLGHTHLKEFHTIVHPPGLGNGAAPYYTTTFLNLEVLDKLQWWRQFLTRSEGRFVRGWEAATLVPTFGDGSGTGTGGTMQLPSCDFEMWRGKWKPSIYIFPSVWKELATLKETLLWIKESPHAHQVIGTTVFYFTDTSGVYWIATTGSSRTRSLHKLISEIRLLELDLQCVLQVVHVAGQVLITQGTDGLSRGVLMSALQDIMDSDRLTQAVFDPVPFDMTLVWTHLPQSAHLTQYRSWNQPWTASLCLHQTTVWCPPPELARKRLTFLLNSWVKCPFTTSALLFVPRVVEASWRHMSRYVHELDTIYPNKTNLRFLPLLPIPIVVLYIAPHTLSLNPNSRLDKTPIAARSWHVAQATLMHGLPERVQPQGD
;
A
#
# COMPACT_ATOMS: atom_id res chain seq x y z
N GLY A 1 2.89 14.78 -22.51
CA GLY A 1 2.29 13.72 -23.35
C GLY A 1 0.86 13.54 -22.89
N LEU A 2 -0.11 13.53 -23.80
CA LEU A 2 -1.51 13.28 -23.46
C LEU A 2 -1.63 11.86 -22.90
N PHE A 3 -2.17 11.72 -21.68
CA PHE A 3 -2.40 10.45 -21.01
C PHE A 3 -3.90 10.28 -20.83
N LEU A 4 -4.35 9.06 -21.09
CA LEU A 4 -5.75 8.79 -21.30
C LEU A 4 -6.14 7.56 -20.49
N PHE A 5 -7.26 7.65 -19.80
CA PHE A 5 -7.91 6.56 -19.10
C PHE A 5 -9.14 6.10 -19.85
N VAL A 6 -9.43 4.80 -19.79
CA VAL A 6 -10.63 4.19 -20.37
C VAL A 6 -11.29 3.34 -19.29
N TRP A 7 -12.58 3.57 -19.04
CA TRP A 7 -13.43 2.72 -18.20
C TRP A 7 -14.27 1.82 -19.07
N ILE A 8 -14.41 0.54 -18.71
CA ILE A 8 -15.23 -0.40 -19.47
C ILE A 8 -15.90 -1.41 -18.55
N GLN A 9 -17.19 -1.68 -18.78
CA GLN A 9 -18.00 -2.63 -18.01
C GLN A 9 -18.48 -3.81 -18.89
N ILE A 10 -18.32 -5.05 -18.41
CA ILE A 10 -18.78 -6.28 -19.08
C ILE A 10 -20.30 -6.45 -18.95
N VAL A 11 -20.96 -6.88 -20.03
CA VAL A 11 -22.35 -7.37 -20.00
C VAL A 11 -22.32 -8.89 -19.89
N ARG A 12 -23.01 -9.48 -18.89
CA ARG A 12 -23.21 -10.94 -18.84
C ARG A 12 -24.03 -11.38 -20.07
N PRO A 13 -23.62 -12.40 -20.84
CA PRO A 13 -24.47 -12.92 -21.89
C PRO A 13 -25.65 -13.67 -21.26
N THR A 14 -26.86 -13.16 -21.46
CA THR A 14 -28.09 -13.96 -21.37
C THR A 14 -28.05 -15.01 -22.47
N CYS A 15 -27.89 -16.27 -22.05
CA CYS A 15 -28.29 -17.51 -22.72
C CYS A 15 -28.45 -17.43 -24.25
N VAL A 16 -27.39 -17.73 -25.00
CA VAL A 16 -27.52 -18.09 -26.43
C VAL A 16 -27.37 -19.60 -26.55
N ARG A 17 -28.41 -20.21 -27.16
CA ARG A 17 -28.61 -21.64 -27.36
C ARG A 17 -27.40 -22.30 -28.04
N LYS A 18 -27.13 -23.54 -27.62
CA LYS A 18 -26.24 -24.50 -28.27
C LYS A 18 -26.59 -24.62 -29.76
N THR A 19 -25.64 -24.29 -30.63
CA THR A 19 -25.54 -24.88 -31.97
C THR A 19 -24.14 -25.46 -32.13
N CYS A 20 -24.13 -26.77 -32.30
CA CYS A 20 -22.97 -27.62 -32.50
C CYS A 20 -22.50 -27.45 -33.95
N VAL A 21 -21.24 -27.06 -34.17
CA VAL A 21 -20.56 -27.27 -35.45
C VAL A 21 -19.19 -27.85 -35.17
N LYS A 22 -18.99 -29.10 -35.61
CA LYS A 22 -17.69 -29.78 -35.69
C LYS A 22 -16.93 -29.22 -36.90
N SER A 23 -15.66 -28.85 -36.73
CA SER A 23 -14.67 -28.97 -37.81
C SER A 23 -13.25 -29.16 -37.25
N ARG A 24 -12.41 -29.79 -38.07
CA ARG A 24 -11.21 -30.57 -37.74
C ARG A 24 -9.94 -29.71 -37.59
N HIS A 25 -8.93 -30.34 -37.00
CA HIS A 25 -7.52 -29.96 -36.88
C HIS A 25 -6.87 -29.40 -38.17
N HIS A 26 -6.09 -28.31 -38.05
CA HIS A 26 -4.64 -28.27 -38.29
C HIS A 26 -4.01 -26.91 -37.88
N ASP A 27 -2.99 -27.02 -37.03
CA ASP A 27 -1.77 -26.23 -36.80
C ASP A 27 -1.53 -24.73 -37.13
N GLN A 28 -0.75 -24.13 -36.22
CA GLN A 28 0.17 -22.97 -36.31
C GLN A 28 -0.36 -21.53 -36.42
N SER A 29 -0.38 -20.77 -35.30
CA SER A 29 0.21 -19.42 -35.18
C SER A 29 0.20 -18.90 -33.71
N PRO A 30 1.05 -17.91 -33.33
CA PRO A 30 1.39 -17.60 -31.94
C PRO A 30 0.39 -16.63 -31.30
N ILE A 31 -0.39 -17.12 -30.34
CA ILE A 31 -1.36 -16.30 -29.61
C ILE A 31 -0.61 -15.40 -28.61
N ALA A 32 -0.56 -14.10 -28.91
CA ALA A 32 -0.22 -13.05 -27.96
C ALA A 32 -1.29 -13.02 -26.86
N ARG A 33 -0.98 -13.61 -25.70
CA ARG A 33 -1.88 -13.63 -24.55
C ARG A 33 -2.07 -12.22 -23.97
N VAL A 34 -3.31 -11.73 -24.00
CA VAL A 34 -3.77 -10.65 -23.11
C VAL A 34 -3.51 -11.05 -21.67
N LYS A 35 -2.85 -10.14 -20.94
CA LYS A 35 -2.43 -10.34 -19.56
C LYS A 35 -3.55 -9.89 -18.63
N THR A 36 -4.23 -10.85 -18.03
CA THR A 36 -5.12 -10.60 -16.88
C THR A 36 -4.36 -10.92 -15.61
N LEU A 37 -3.87 -9.89 -14.91
CA LEU A 37 -3.37 -10.02 -13.54
C LEU A 37 -4.56 -9.93 -12.59
N TYR A 38 -5.05 -11.09 -12.13
CA TYR A 38 -5.88 -11.15 -10.92
C TYR A 38 -4.98 -10.89 -9.71
N LEU A 39 -5.03 -9.67 -9.18
CA LEU A 39 -4.38 -9.31 -7.93
C LEU A 39 -5.40 -8.69 -6.98
N ASN A 40 -5.63 -9.37 -5.86
CA ASN A 40 -6.45 -8.98 -4.69
C ASN A 40 -5.91 -7.73 -3.96
N SER A 41 -5.30 -6.78 -4.67
CA SER A 41 -4.60 -5.63 -4.12
C SER A 41 -4.97 -4.34 -4.85
N PHE A 42 -6.27 -4.20 -5.16
CA PHE A 42 -6.84 -3.10 -5.92
C PHE A 42 -6.53 -1.70 -5.35
N PHE A 43 -6.24 -1.61 -4.06
CA PHE A 43 -5.89 -0.34 -3.41
C PHE A 43 -4.40 -0.08 -3.17
N TRP A 44 -3.53 -1.06 -3.42
CA TRP A 44 -2.11 -0.91 -3.10
C TRP A 44 -1.29 -0.24 -4.20
N ASN A 45 -1.82 -0.01 -5.41
CA ASN A 45 -1.01 0.22 -6.61
C ASN A 45 -1.10 1.59 -7.29
N VAL A 46 -1.68 2.61 -6.64
CA VAL A 46 -1.61 4.00 -7.16
C VAL A 46 -0.29 4.70 -6.80
N LYS A 47 0.56 4.09 -5.96
CA LYS A 47 1.90 4.61 -5.70
C LYS A 47 2.84 4.33 -6.90
N THR A 48 2.93 5.33 -7.78
CA THR A 48 4.13 5.70 -8.55
C THR A 48 4.41 4.93 -9.83
N HIS A 49 3.64 5.23 -10.88
CA HIS A 49 4.00 4.95 -12.28
C HIS A 49 3.95 6.26 -13.10
N ILE A 50 4.95 7.13 -12.93
CA ILE A 50 5.12 8.36 -13.76
C ILE A 50 6.54 8.40 -14.36
N LEU A 51 7.16 7.24 -14.53
CA LEU A 51 8.34 7.08 -15.39
C LEU A 51 8.16 5.77 -16.16
N SER A 52 7.13 5.72 -17.00
CA SER A 52 6.88 4.59 -17.90
C SER A 52 7.35 4.98 -19.29
N TYR A 53 8.21 4.13 -19.86
CA TYR A 53 8.67 4.17 -21.25
C TYR A 53 7.53 4.54 -22.21
N PRO A 54 7.78 5.36 -23.25
CA PRO A 54 6.75 5.97 -24.10
C PRO A 54 5.76 5.00 -24.78
N ASN A 55 5.99 3.69 -24.74
CA ASN A 55 5.18 2.65 -25.40
C ASN A 55 4.59 1.60 -24.45
N THR A 56 4.45 1.88 -23.14
CA THR A 56 3.93 0.88 -22.18
C THR A 56 2.45 1.14 -21.87
N VAL A 57 1.61 0.11 -22.04
CA VAL A 57 0.20 0.11 -21.61
C VAL A 57 0.09 -0.59 -20.26
N HIS A 58 -0.49 0.11 -19.30
CA HIS A 58 -0.85 -0.45 -17.99
C HIS A 58 -2.37 -0.67 -17.95
N SER A 59 -2.79 -1.86 -17.55
CA SER A 59 -4.20 -2.18 -17.33
C SER A 59 -4.40 -2.59 -15.88
N TRP A 60 -5.37 -1.97 -15.22
CA TRP A 60 -5.90 -2.40 -13.94
C TRP A 60 -7.29 -3.01 -14.16
N VAL A 61 -7.57 -4.11 -13.47
CA VAL A 61 -8.81 -4.86 -13.63
C VAL A 61 -9.41 -5.12 -12.25
N TRP A 62 -10.68 -4.81 -12.10
CA TRP A 62 -11.48 -5.16 -10.93
C TRP A 62 -12.78 -5.78 -11.35
N VAL A 63 -12.85 -7.11 -11.29
CA VAL A 63 -14.03 -7.88 -11.70
C VAL A 63 -14.39 -7.56 -13.16
N ASP A 64 -15.38 -6.69 -13.39
CA ASP A 64 -15.86 -6.24 -14.69
C ASP A 64 -15.37 -4.84 -15.10
N ASP A 65 -14.72 -4.10 -14.20
CA ASP A 65 -14.17 -2.77 -14.44
C ASP A 65 -12.71 -2.84 -14.94
N PHE A 66 -12.44 -2.19 -16.07
CA PHE A 66 -11.08 -2.03 -16.60
C PHE A 66 -10.69 -0.55 -16.56
N LEU A 67 -9.47 -0.28 -16.12
CA LEU A 67 -8.81 1.02 -16.25
C LEU A 67 -7.53 0.82 -17.06
N ILE A 68 -7.40 1.53 -18.17
CA ILE A 68 -6.23 1.43 -19.05
C ILE A 68 -5.51 2.76 -19.06
N HIS A 69 -4.19 2.76 -18.86
CA HIS A 69 -3.33 3.93 -19.00
C HIS A 69 -2.24 3.63 -20.02
N GLY A 70 -2.12 4.48 -21.03
CA GLY A 70 -1.09 4.34 -22.06
C GLY A 70 -1.39 5.17 -23.30
N PRO A 71 -0.62 4.98 -24.39
CA PRO A 71 -0.91 5.61 -25.68
C PRO A 71 -2.25 5.14 -26.24
N THR A 72 -2.91 5.99 -27.03
CA THR A 72 -4.25 5.74 -27.59
C THR A 72 -4.36 4.43 -28.39
N GLN A 73 -3.27 4.06 -29.07
CA GLN A 73 -3.14 2.80 -29.83
C GLN A 73 -3.29 1.56 -28.93
N GLY A 74 -2.93 1.68 -27.65
CA GLY A 74 -3.06 0.61 -26.66
C GLY A 74 -4.51 0.22 -26.36
N LEU A 75 -5.46 1.16 -26.49
CA LEU A 75 -6.87 0.87 -26.30
C LEU A 75 -7.39 -0.06 -27.40
N GLN A 76 -7.08 0.23 -28.66
CA GLN A 76 -7.54 -0.57 -29.79
C GLN A 76 -7.04 -2.02 -29.66
N PHE A 77 -5.73 -2.18 -29.44
CA PHE A 77 -5.14 -3.50 -29.21
C PHE A 77 -5.81 -4.25 -28.04
N PHE A 78 -6.09 -3.54 -26.94
CA PHE A 78 -6.78 -4.12 -25.79
C PHE A 78 -8.19 -4.59 -26.15
N LEU A 79 -8.98 -3.78 -26.85
CA LEU A 79 -10.36 -4.12 -27.24
C LEU A 79 -10.38 -5.31 -28.20
N ASP A 80 -9.51 -5.30 -29.22
CA ASP A 80 -9.39 -6.40 -30.19
C ASP A 80 -9.08 -7.71 -29.46
N THR A 81 -8.06 -7.68 -28.59
CA THR A 81 -7.66 -8.91 -27.89
C THR A 81 -8.68 -9.33 -26.82
N ALA A 82 -9.44 -8.39 -26.26
CA ALA A 82 -10.54 -8.73 -25.36
C ALA A 82 -11.66 -9.48 -26.09
N VAL A 83 -11.98 -9.09 -27.33
CA VAL A 83 -12.92 -9.82 -28.19
C VAL A 83 -12.39 -11.22 -28.50
N ASP A 84 -11.11 -11.37 -28.82
CA ASP A 84 -10.47 -12.68 -29.03
C ASP A 84 -10.55 -13.56 -27.77
N CYS A 85 -10.52 -12.96 -26.59
CA CYS A 85 -10.68 -13.63 -25.31
C CYS A 85 -12.16 -13.87 -24.91
N GLY A 86 -13.12 -13.49 -25.75
CA GLY A 86 -14.56 -13.65 -25.49
C GLY A 86 -15.17 -12.61 -24.55
N PHE A 87 -14.48 -11.50 -24.28
CA PHE A 87 -15.02 -10.38 -23.53
C PHE A 87 -15.78 -9.41 -24.46
N LEU A 88 -16.97 -9.01 -24.02
CA LEU A 88 -17.76 -7.98 -24.69
C LEU A 88 -17.94 -6.79 -23.75
N PHE A 89 -17.74 -5.61 -24.30
CA PHE A 89 -17.77 -4.36 -23.57
C PHE A 89 -18.98 -3.51 -23.98
N HIS A 90 -19.67 -2.93 -23.00
CA HIS A 90 -20.85 -2.11 -23.28
C HIS A 90 -20.44 -0.74 -23.87
N PRO A 91 -20.78 -0.40 -25.13
CA PRO A 91 -20.29 0.81 -25.78
C PRO A 91 -20.66 2.10 -25.04
N LYS A 92 -21.89 2.19 -24.48
CA LYS A 92 -22.31 3.38 -23.70
C LYS A 92 -21.62 3.55 -22.34
N LYS A 93 -20.92 2.52 -21.87
CA LYS A 93 -20.14 2.55 -20.62
C LYS A 93 -18.65 2.66 -20.90
N LEU A 94 -18.25 2.61 -22.16
CA LEU A 94 -16.88 2.86 -22.54
C LEU A 94 -16.61 4.37 -22.44
N VAL A 95 -15.71 4.74 -21.54
CA VAL A 95 -15.27 6.13 -21.42
C VAL A 95 -14.12 6.34 -22.39
N PRO A 96 -14.22 7.32 -23.32
CA PRO A 96 -13.14 7.57 -24.25
C PRO A 96 -11.88 7.98 -23.50
N PRO A 97 -10.72 7.82 -24.14
CA PRO A 97 -9.44 8.28 -23.62
C PRO A 97 -9.55 9.72 -23.04
N GLN A 98 -9.34 9.91 -21.73
CA GLN A 98 -9.34 11.25 -21.07
C GLN A 98 -8.46 11.30 -19.80
N GLN A 99 -8.07 12.50 -19.36
CA GLN A 99 -7.19 12.72 -18.18
C GLN A 99 -7.92 12.61 -16.83
N VAL A 100 -9.25 12.70 -16.82
CA VAL A 100 -10.07 12.56 -15.61
C VAL A 100 -11.04 11.40 -15.79
N VAL A 101 -10.83 10.28 -15.10
CA VAL A 101 -11.70 9.09 -15.27
C VAL A 101 -12.23 8.56 -13.97
N LYS A 102 -13.52 8.20 -14.02
CA LYS A 102 -14.19 7.45 -12.98
C LYS A 102 -13.76 5.98 -13.06
N CYS A 103 -13.19 5.45 -11.99
CA CYS A 103 -12.93 4.02 -11.87
C CYS A 103 -13.19 3.56 -10.42
N CYS A 104 -13.91 2.45 -10.26
CA CYS A 104 -14.25 1.84 -8.97
C CYS A 104 -14.76 2.84 -7.91
N GLY A 105 -15.53 3.81 -8.38
CA GLY A 105 -16.17 4.81 -7.53
C GLY A 105 -15.24 5.88 -6.96
N PHE A 106 -14.12 6.15 -7.62
CA PHE A 106 -13.27 7.34 -7.45
C PHE A 106 -13.07 8.05 -8.79
N LEU A 107 -12.65 9.32 -8.73
CA LEU A 107 -12.15 10.06 -9.88
C LEU A 107 -10.62 10.06 -9.83
N PHE A 108 -10.00 9.59 -10.91
CA PHE A 108 -8.57 9.67 -11.14
C PHE A 108 -8.33 10.90 -12.01
N ASP A 109 -7.76 11.95 -11.42
CA ASP A 109 -7.45 13.20 -12.10
C ASP A 109 -5.94 13.32 -12.30
N THR A 110 -5.50 13.38 -13.56
CA THR A 110 -4.10 13.60 -13.94
C THR A 110 -3.87 14.89 -14.71
N THR A 111 -4.80 15.85 -14.64
CA THR A 111 -4.68 17.16 -15.29
C THR A 111 -3.58 18.03 -14.70
N ALA A 112 -3.37 17.93 -13.39
CA ALA A 112 -2.32 18.59 -12.63
C ALA A 112 -1.48 17.56 -11.86
N VAL A 113 -1.16 17.82 -10.58
CA VAL A 113 -0.60 16.80 -9.68
C VAL A 113 -1.63 15.67 -9.56
N PRO A 114 -1.29 14.42 -9.92
CA PRO A 114 -2.24 13.33 -9.90
C PRO A 114 -2.95 13.21 -8.56
N CYS A 115 -4.28 13.22 -8.61
CA CYS A 115 -5.13 13.22 -7.44
C CYS A 115 -6.21 12.14 -7.54
N LEU A 116 -6.50 11.49 -6.42
CA LEU A 116 -7.61 10.57 -6.27
C LEU A 116 -8.74 11.25 -5.50
N GLN A 117 -9.86 11.51 -6.17
CA GLN A 117 -10.97 12.28 -5.61
C GLN A 117 -12.21 11.41 -5.40
N ILE A 118 -13.05 11.82 -4.45
CA ILE A 118 -14.36 11.22 -4.19
C ILE A 118 -15.36 11.84 -5.16
N LEU A 119 -16.24 11.03 -5.77
CA LEU A 119 -17.34 11.56 -6.58
C LEU A 119 -18.29 12.39 -5.71
N GLU A 120 -18.80 13.51 -6.24
CA GLU A 120 -19.67 14.42 -5.49
C GLU A 120 -20.89 13.69 -4.88
N ALA A 121 -21.59 12.86 -5.66
CA ALA A 121 -22.71 12.08 -5.15
C ALA A 121 -22.34 11.13 -3.98
N LYS A 122 -21.11 10.59 -3.98
CA LYS A 122 -20.62 9.77 -2.84
C LYS A 122 -20.26 10.65 -1.65
N LYS A 123 -19.67 11.82 -1.89
CA LYS A 123 -19.31 12.81 -0.87
C LYS A 123 -20.55 13.36 -0.18
N GLU A 124 -21.58 13.77 -0.92
CA GLU A 124 -22.88 14.21 -0.38
C GLU A 124 -23.54 13.13 0.48
N ARG A 125 -23.54 11.87 0.00
CA ARG A 125 -24.05 10.74 0.79
C ARG A 125 -23.24 10.51 2.06
N ALA A 126 -21.92 10.63 2.00
CA ALA A 126 -21.06 10.49 3.18
C ALA A 126 -21.33 11.60 4.20
N LEU A 127 -21.49 12.84 3.74
CA LEU A 127 -21.85 14.00 4.57
C LEU A 127 -23.21 13.79 5.25
N ALA A 128 -24.23 13.36 4.50
CA ALA A 128 -25.54 13.07 5.06
C ALA A 128 -25.49 11.97 6.13
N ILE A 129 -24.66 10.93 5.94
CA ILE A 129 -24.43 9.89 6.95
C ILE A 129 -23.76 10.48 8.20
N CYS A 130 -22.72 11.31 8.04
CA CYS A 130 -22.06 11.96 9.17
C CYS A 130 -23.04 12.86 9.94
N ASP A 131 -23.81 13.71 9.24
CA ASP A 131 -24.76 14.62 9.85
C ASP A 131 -25.87 13.88 10.60
N TYR A 132 -26.42 12.81 10.00
CA TYR A 132 -27.40 11.95 10.65
C TYR A 132 -26.86 11.33 11.95
N LEU A 133 -25.62 10.82 11.93
CA LEU A 133 -25.01 10.24 13.12
C LEU A 133 -24.73 11.29 14.21
N ILE A 134 -24.34 12.51 13.83
CA ILE A 134 -24.07 13.60 14.78
C ILE A 134 -25.35 14.12 15.45
N GLN A 135 -26.49 14.11 14.75
CA GLN A 135 -27.76 14.63 15.27
C GLN A 135 -28.37 13.84 16.44
N SER A 136 -27.99 12.58 16.62
CA SER A 136 -28.47 11.72 17.70
C SER A 136 -27.32 10.97 18.34
N LEU A 137 -27.34 10.82 19.67
CA LEU A 137 -26.36 9.99 20.37
C LEU A 137 -26.70 8.50 20.30
N LYS A 138 -27.96 8.15 20.05
CA LYS A 138 -28.47 6.77 20.11
C LYS A 138 -28.76 6.24 18.71
N HIS A 139 -28.12 5.14 18.34
CA HIS A 139 -28.27 4.51 17.03
C HIS A 139 -28.30 2.99 17.11
N LYS A 140 -28.90 2.35 16.11
CA LYS A 140 -28.77 0.89 15.93
C LYS A 140 -27.33 0.57 15.52
N SER A 141 -26.72 -0.44 16.12
CA SER A 141 -25.34 -0.86 15.83
C SER A 141 -25.16 -1.23 14.35
N LEU A 142 -26.18 -1.80 13.70
CA LEU A 142 -26.19 -2.03 12.25
C LEU A 142 -26.07 -0.73 11.45
N GLY A 143 -26.76 0.34 11.84
CA GLY A 143 -26.68 1.63 11.14
C GLY A 143 -25.27 2.22 11.21
N ILE A 144 -24.63 2.11 12.37
CA ILE A 144 -23.22 2.51 12.54
C ILE A 144 -22.31 1.64 11.69
N ALA A 145 -22.51 0.32 11.68
CA ALA A 145 -21.69 -0.59 10.87
C ALA A 145 -21.78 -0.27 9.38
N VAL A 146 -22.97 0.05 8.87
CA VAL A 146 -23.19 0.48 7.48
C VAL A 146 -22.47 1.80 7.22
N ALA A 147 -22.56 2.76 8.14
CA ALA A 147 -21.85 4.04 8.02
C ALA A 147 -20.33 3.84 7.99
N VAL A 148 -19.77 3.02 8.89
CA VAL A 148 -18.35 2.67 8.93
C VAL A 148 -17.91 2.01 7.64
N GLY A 149 -18.66 1.00 7.15
CA GLY A 149 -18.35 0.34 5.89
C GLY A 149 -18.37 1.30 4.69
N PHE A 150 -19.30 2.27 4.69
CA PHE A 150 -19.36 3.29 3.66
C PHE A 150 -18.18 4.27 3.74
N LEU A 151 -17.86 4.81 4.93
CA LEU A 151 -16.72 5.72 5.13
C LEU A 151 -15.39 5.03 4.85
N GLU A 152 -15.23 3.76 5.25
CA GLU A 152 -14.02 2.98 4.97
C GLU A 152 -13.81 2.79 3.47
N SER A 153 -14.89 2.70 2.69
CA SER A 153 -14.80 2.68 1.22
C SER A 153 -14.27 3.99 0.61
N LEU A 154 -14.21 5.08 1.38
CA LEU A 154 -13.71 6.40 0.96
C LEU A 154 -12.30 6.71 1.50
N THR A 155 -11.83 5.94 2.49
CA THR A 155 -10.52 6.08 3.13
C THR A 155 -9.38 6.27 2.13
N GLU A 156 -9.46 5.65 0.96
CA GLU A 156 -8.42 5.72 -0.06
C GLU A 156 -8.26 7.10 -0.69
N ALA A 157 -9.33 7.90 -0.76
CA ALA A 157 -9.25 9.29 -1.20
C ALA A 157 -8.94 10.26 -0.05
N THR A 158 -8.78 9.77 1.18
CA THR A 158 -8.31 10.60 2.29
C THR A 158 -6.78 10.75 2.23
N PRO A 159 -6.25 11.93 2.58
CA PRO A 159 -4.82 12.15 2.74
C PRO A 159 -4.21 11.04 3.60
N ARG A 160 -3.19 10.36 3.07
CA ARG A 160 -2.45 9.30 3.78
C ARG A 160 -3.32 8.17 4.36
N ARG A 161 -4.53 7.95 3.82
CA ARG A 161 -5.51 6.98 4.35
C ARG A 161 -5.95 7.27 5.79
N LEU A 162 -5.88 8.54 6.20
CA LEU A 162 -6.28 9.01 7.52
C LEU A 162 -7.69 8.61 7.94
N GLY A 163 -8.60 8.48 6.97
CA GLY A 163 -9.95 8.00 7.21
C GLY A 163 -9.98 6.70 8.03
N HIS A 164 -9.04 5.77 7.75
CA HIS A 164 -8.92 4.52 8.48
C HIS A 164 -8.63 4.74 9.97
N THR A 165 -7.70 5.64 10.27
CA THR A 165 -7.32 6.01 11.64
C THR A 165 -8.55 6.50 12.40
N HIS A 166 -9.37 7.35 11.78
CA HIS A 166 -10.57 7.91 12.40
C HIS A 166 -11.75 6.93 12.49
N LEU A 167 -11.70 5.76 11.86
CA LEU A 167 -12.77 4.76 11.92
C LEU A 167 -12.53 3.68 12.99
N LYS A 168 -11.35 3.63 13.60
CA LYS A 168 -11.00 2.58 14.54
C LYS A 168 -11.92 2.54 15.76
N GLU A 169 -12.24 3.70 16.35
CA GLU A 169 -13.09 3.78 17.54
C GLU A 169 -14.50 3.24 17.27
N PHE A 170 -15.02 3.41 16.05
CA PHE A 170 -16.34 2.91 15.68
C PHE A 170 -16.43 1.39 15.77
N HIS A 171 -15.37 0.66 15.41
CA HIS A 171 -15.37 -0.80 15.50
C HIS A 171 -15.55 -1.29 16.93
N THR A 172 -15.09 -0.53 17.94
CA THR A 172 -15.29 -0.89 19.35
C THR A 172 -16.75 -0.71 19.79
N ILE A 173 -17.48 0.22 19.16
CA ILE A 173 -18.90 0.46 19.39
C ILE A 173 -19.76 -0.57 18.67
N VAL A 174 -19.41 -0.93 17.43
CA VAL A 174 -20.15 -1.93 16.62
C VAL A 174 -19.97 -3.34 17.17
N HIS A 175 -18.81 -3.63 17.79
CA HIS A 175 -18.49 -4.93 18.38
C HIS A 175 -18.13 -4.81 19.86
N PRO A 176 -19.13 -4.65 20.76
CA PRO A 176 -18.84 -4.57 22.18
C PRO A 176 -18.29 -5.91 22.70
N PRO A 177 -17.32 -5.88 23.62
CA PRO A 177 -16.78 -7.10 24.23
C PRO A 177 -17.90 -7.87 24.94
N GLY A 178 -17.95 -9.19 24.71
CA GLY A 178 -18.89 -10.11 25.38
C GLY A 178 -20.15 -10.50 24.59
N LEU A 179 -20.46 -9.84 23.47
CA LEU A 179 -21.65 -10.17 22.63
C LEU A 179 -21.42 -11.28 21.59
N GLY A 180 -20.22 -11.87 21.55
CA GLY A 180 -19.85 -12.95 20.64
C GLY A 180 -19.68 -12.52 19.17
N ASN A 181 -19.41 -13.50 18.31
CA ASN A 181 -19.28 -13.30 16.87
C ASN A 181 -20.61 -13.63 16.17
N GLY A 182 -21.06 -12.81 15.21
CA GLY A 182 -22.26 -13.08 14.40
C GLY A 182 -23.15 -11.85 14.18
N ALA A 183 -24.44 -12.08 13.92
CA ALA A 183 -25.40 -11.02 13.61
C ALA A 183 -25.94 -10.29 14.88
N ALA A 184 -25.90 -10.94 16.04
CA ALA A 184 -26.49 -10.44 17.28
C ALA A 184 -25.99 -9.04 17.71
N PRO A 185 -24.67 -8.71 17.65
CA PRO A 185 -24.20 -7.35 17.97
C PRO A 185 -24.84 -6.26 17.12
N TYR A 186 -25.17 -6.54 15.86
CA TYR A 186 -25.72 -5.54 14.93
C TYR A 186 -27.18 -5.17 15.23
N TYR A 187 -27.94 -6.07 15.88
CA TYR A 187 -29.34 -5.82 16.24
C TYR A 187 -29.50 -5.09 17.59
N THR A 188 -28.39 -4.74 18.23
CA THR A 188 -28.39 -3.93 19.46
C THR A 188 -28.49 -2.44 19.16
N THR A 189 -28.80 -1.66 20.19
CA THR A 189 -28.73 -0.20 20.15
C THR A 189 -27.54 0.25 21.00
N THR A 190 -26.82 1.26 20.55
CA THR A 190 -25.61 1.75 21.19
C THR A 190 -25.57 3.27 21.20
N PHE A 191 -24.71 3.82 22.05
CA PHE A 191 -24.53 5.26 22.21
C PHE A 191 -23.17 5.67 21.65
N LEU A 192 -23.16 6.75 20.88
CA LEU A 192 -21.92 7.37 20.41
C LEU A 192 -21.24 8.07 21.59
N ASN A 193 -19.96 7.78 21.79
CA ASN A 193 -19.13 8.49 22.77
C ASN A 193 -18.54 9.76 22.14
N LEU A 194 -18.00 10.64 22.98
CA LEU A 194 -17.39 11.90 22.54
C LEU A 194 -16.23 11.69 21.55
N GLU A 195 -15.48 10.59 21.68
CA GLU A 195 -14.39 10.28 20.75
C GLU A 195 -14.91 10.01 19.34
N VAL A 196 -15.96 9.20 19.20
CA VAL A 196 -16.56 8.91 17.89
C VAL A 196 -17.23 10.14 17.29
N LEU A 197 -17.82 11.01 18.11
CA LEU A 197 -18.33 12.30 17.64
C LEU A 197 -17.22 13.20 17.09
N ASP A 198 -16.06 13.28 17.76
CA ASP A 198 -14.87 13.98 17.26
C ASP A 198 -14.41 13.40 15.91
N LYS A 199 -14.39 12.06 15.76
CA LYS A 199 -14.05 11.41 14.49
C LYS A 199 -15.07 11.70 13.39
N LEU A 200 -16.37 11.74 13.71
CA LEU A 200 -17.41 12.12 12.77
C LEU A 200 -17.27 13.58 12.32
N GLN A 201 -16.91 14.48 13.24
CA GLN A 201 -16.65 15.88 12.91
C GLN A 201 -15.44 16.01 11.98
N TRP A 202 -14.37 15.26 12.22
CA TRP A 202 -13.23 15.22 11.31
C TRP A 202 -13.64 14.76 9.90
N TRP A 203 -14.40 13.66 9.79
CA TRP A 203 -14.91 13.16 8.50
C TRP A 203 -15.77 14.21 7.80
N ARG A 204 -16.67 14.88 8.52
CA ARG A 204 -17.52 15.95 7.99
C ARG A 204 -16.68 17.12 7.46
N GLN A 205 -15.69 17.58 8.23
CA GLN A 205 -14.80 18.68 7.81
C GLN A 205 -13.97 18.28 6.59
N PHE A 206 -13.40 17.07 6.60
CA PHE A 206 -12.66 16.52 5.48
C PHE A 206 -13.53 16.49 4.22
N LEU A 207 -14.71 15.87 4.28
CA LEU A 207 -15.60 15.75 3.14
C LEU A 207 -16.02 17.13 2.59
N THR A 208 -16.22 18.12 3.46
CA THR A 208 -16.58 19.49 3.04
C THR A 208 -15.44 20.18 2.30
N ARG A 209 -14.21 20.08 2.81
CA ARG A 209 -13.05 20.86 2.34
C ARG A 209 -12.18 20.14 1.30
N SER A 210 -12.27 18.82 1.22
CA SER A 210 -11.27 18.02 0.52
C SER A 210 -11.39 18.08 -0.99
N GLU A 211 -10.22 18.25 -1.62
CA GLU A 211 -9.98 18.10 -3.06
C GLU A 211 -9.51 16.68 -3.43
N GLY A 212 -9.47 15.75 -2.46
CA GLY A 212 -9.01 14.38 -2.62
C GLY A 212 -7.61 14.11 -2.06
N ARG A 213 -7.02 12.99 -2.48
CA ARG A 213 -5.67 12.55 -2.10
C ARG A 213 -4.71 12.76 -3.26
N PHE A 214 -3.79 13.72 -3.10
CA PHE A 214 -2.67 13.91 -4.02
C PHE A 214 -1.64 12.77 -3.91
N VAL A 215 -1.09 12.35 -5.05
CA VAL A 215 -0.13 11.23 -5.12
C VAL A 215 1.25 11.62 -4.55
N ARG A 216 1.70 12.88 -4.75
CA ARG A 216 2.89 13.47 -4.13
C ARG A 216 2.82 15.01 -4.13
N GLY A 217 3.50 15.66 -3.19
CA GLY A 217 3.74 17.11 -3.21
C GLY A 217 4.65 17.53 -4.36
N TRP A 218 4.60 18.81 -4.71
CA TRP A 218 5.34 19.43 -5.81
C TRP A 218 6.87 19.37 -5.61
N GLU A 219 7.35 19.37 -4.36
CA GLU A 219 8.76 19.19 -3.98
C GLU A 219 9.07 17.83 -3.34
N ALA A 220 8.34 16.78 -3.69
CA ALA A 220 8.55 15.47 -3.05
C ALA A 220 9.95 14.85 -3.26
N ALA A 221 10.82 15.49 -4.06
CA ALA A 221 12.23 15.15 -4.23
C ALA A 221 13.13 15.79 -3.15
N THR A 222 12.69 16.86 -2.50
CA THR A 222 13.41 17.50 -1.38
C THR A 222 13.16 16.69 -0.11
N LEU A 223 14.26 16.24 0.50
CA LEU A 223 14.25 15.42 1.70
C LEU A 223 14.67 16.25 2.90
N VAL A 224 13.94 16.10 4.00
CA VAL A 224 14.30 16.71 5.30
C VAL A 224 14.68 15.56 6.24
N PRO A 225 15.98 15.26 6.42
CA PRO A 225 16.41 14.23 7.35
C PRO A 225 16.23 14.73 8.78
N THR A 226 15.53 13.92 9.57
CA THR A 226 15.31 14.15 11.01
C THR A 226 15.59 12.88 11.78
N PHE A 227 16.36 12.98 12.86
CA PHE A 227 16.63 11.87 13.77
C PHE A 227 16.00 12.23 15.11
N GLY A 228 15.33 11.26 15.74
CA GLY A 228 14.76 11.47 17.06
C GLY A 228 14.90 10.24 17.94
N ASP A 229 15.12 10.49 19.22
CA ASP A 229 15.28 9.46 20.24
C ASP A 229 14.54 9.85 21.53
N GLY A 230 13.82 8.88 22.10
CA GLY A 230 12.93 9.04 23.25
C GLY A 230 13.38 8.19 24.44
N SER A 231 14.27 8.75 25.27
CA SER A 231 14.77 8.07 26.46
C SER A 231 13.73 7.99 27.59
N GLY A 232 14.09 7.29 28.67
CA GLY A 232 13.26 7.17 29.86
C GLY A 232 12.88 8.51 30.50
N THR A 233 13.78 9.50 30.44
CA THR A 233 13.71 10.78 31.17
C THR A 233 13.67 12.01 30.26
N GLY A 234 14.05 11.88 28.99
CA GLY A 234 14.11 12.99 28.05
C GLY A 234 13.89 12.59 26.61
N THR A 235 13.93 13.61 25.75
CA THR A 235 13.71 13.52 24.32
C THR A 235 14.66 14.46 23.62
N GLY A 236 15.02 14.12 22.39
CA GLY A 236 15.77 15.02 21.56
C GLY A 236 15.78 14.56 20.13
N GLY A 237 16.23 15.47 19.27
CA GLY A 237 16.36 15.19 17.87
C GLY A 237 17.21 16.21 17.15
N THR A 238 17.52 15.86 15.92
CA THR A 238 18.25 16.70 14.99
C THR A 238 17.44 16.84 13.72
N MET A 239 17.55 17.99 13.05
CA MET A 239 16.87 18.24 11.79
C MET A 239 17.71 19.14 10.91
N GLN A 240 17.57 18.95 9.60
CA GLN A 240 18.18 19.82 8.61
C GLN A 240 17.10 20.23 7.61
N LEU A 241 16.56 21.44 7.80
CA LEU A 241 15.54 21.99 6.91
C LEU A 241 16.19 22.44 5.58
N PRO A 242 15.44 22.49 4.48
CA PRO A 242 16.00 22.87 3.18
C PRO A 242 16.59 24.28 3.21
N SER A 243 17.86 24.40 2.81
CA SER A 243 18.57 25.70 2.80
C SER A 243 18.71 26.36 4.19
N CYS A 244 18.61 25.58 5.26
CA CYS A 244 18.88 26.02 6.63
C CYS A 244 20.07 25.26 7.23
N ASP A 245 20.63 25.84 8.28
CA ASP A 245 21.67 25.20 9.06
C ASP A 245 21.13 23.97 9.81
N PHE A 246 22.03 23.09 10.21
CA PHE A 246 21.72 21.94 11.04
C PHE A 246 21.21 22.39 12.42
N GLU A 247 20.04 21.93 12.81
CA GLU A 247 19.40 22.26 14.07
C GLU A 247 19.32 21.04 15.00
N MET A 248 19.43 21.31 16.30
CA MET A 248 19.32 20.32 17.35
C MET A 248 18.37 20.81 18.43
N TRP A 249 17.54 19.91 18.94
CA TRP A 249 16.64 20.22 20.04
C TRP A 249 16.61 19.10 21.07
N ARG A 250 16.28 19.45 22.32
CA ARG A 250 16.14 18.50 23.42
C ARG A 250 15.13 19.00 24.45
N GLY A 251 14.51 18.07 25.14
CA GLY A 251 13.54 18.32 26.18
C GLY A 251 13.61 17.28 27.30
N LYS A 252 13.10 17.65 28.47
CA LYS A 252 12.86 16.71 29.57
C LYS A 252 11.40 16.35 29.63
N TRP A 253 11.12 15.06 29.81
CA TRP A 253 9.76 14.60 30.00
C TRP A 253 9.23 15.10 31.36
N LYS A 254 7.95 15.50 31.39
CA LYS A 254 7.26 15.72 32.67
C LYS A 254 7.20 14.38 33.43
N PRO A 255 7.25 14.36 34.77
CA PRO A 255 7.19 13.11 35.56
C PRO A 255 5.98 12.21 35.22
N SER A 256 4.85 12.81 34.85
CA SER A 256 3.65 12.08 34.40
C SER A 256 3.83 11.26 33.13
N ILE A 257 4.89 11.52 32.35
CA ILE A 257 5.22 10.78 31.13
C ILE A 257 6.06 9.54 31.45
N TYR A 258 6.70 9.47 32.61
CA TYR A 258 7.64 8.39 32.93
C TYR A 258 6.98 7.01 32.94
N ILE A 259 5.68 6.95 33.27
CA ILE A 259 4.86 5.72 33.29
C ILE A 259 4.65 5.10 31.91
N PHE A 260 4.82 5.86 30.83
CA PHE A 260 4.59 5.35 29.48
C PHE A 260 5.75 4.47 29.01
N PRO A 261 5.48 3.43 28.19
CA PRO A 261 6.51 2.57 27.66
C PRO A 261 7.41 3.31 26.67
N SER A 262 8.63 2.80 26.44
CA SER A 262 9.61 3.41 25.51
C SER A 262 9.01 3.67 24.12
N VAL A 263 8.29 2.73 23.52
CA VAL A 263 7.62 2.93 22.20
C VAL A 263 6.69 4.15 22.18
N TRP A 264 6.03 4.44 23.30
CA TRP A 264 5.18 5.65 23.40
C TRP A 264 6.04 6.91 23.44
N LYS A 265 7.15 6.90 24.20
CA LYS A 265 8.08 8.04 24.30
C LYS A 265 8.75 8.32 22.96
N GLU A 266 9.16 7.28 22.23
CA GLU A 266 9.70 7.39 20.87
C GLU A 266 8.69 7.98 19.87
N LEU A 267 7.44 7.51 19.92
CA LEU A 267 6.38 8.06 19.07
C LEU A 267 6.04 9.50 19.48
N ALA A 268 6.11 9.83 20.76
CA ALA A 268 5.94 11.19 21.26
C ALA A 268 7.09 12.09 20.80
N THR A 269 8.35 11.62 20.80
CA THR A 269 9.50 12.36 20.25
C THR A 269 9.24 12.76 18.79
N LEU A 270 8.74 11.84 17.96
CA LEU A 270 8.35 12.15 16.58
C LEU A 270 7.30 13.28 16.51
N LYS A 271 6.29 13.24 17.40
CA LYS A 271 5.29 14.30 17.48
C LYS A 271 5.92 15.64 17.84
N GLU A 272 6.78 15.65 18.86
CA GLU A 272 7.49 16.86 19.29
C GLU A 272 8.39 17.40 18.17
N THR A 273 9.09 16.55 17.41
CA THR A 273 9.86 16.97 16.22
C THR A 273 8.99 17.75 15.22
N LEU A 274 7.78 17.26 14.92
CA LEU A 274 6.88 17.94 14.00
C LEU A 274 6.33 19.26 14.59
N LEU A 275 6.11 19.33 15.90
CA LEU A 275 5.74 20.57 16.57
C LEU A 275 6.86 21.61 16.49
N TRP A 276 8.11 21.20 16.72
CA TRP A 276 9.28 22.06 16.54
C TRP A 276 9.38 22.61 15.11
N ILE A 277 9.18 21.75 14.09
CA ILE A 277 9.14 22.19 12.69
C ILE A 277 8.02 23.22 12.48
N LYS A 278 6.84 22.99 13.07
CA LYS A 278 5.67 23.89 12.94
C LYS A 278 5.91 25.25 13.60
N GLU A 279 6.63 25.28 14.71
CA GLU A 279 6.95 26.50 15.47
C GLU A 279 8.19 27.23 14.92
N SER A 280 9.00 26.57 14.09
CA SER A 280 10.17 27.17 13.46
C SER A 280 9.78 28.32 12.51
N PRO A 281 10.56 29.43 12.46
CA PRO A 281 10.37 30.48 11.46
C PRO A 281 10.50 29.96 10.02
N HIS A 282 11.12 28.78 9.85
CA HIS A 282 11.36 28.13 8.57
C HIS A 282 10.32 27.04 8.22
N ALA A 283 9.19 26.95 8.95
CA ALA A 283 8.14 25.94 8.72
C ALA A 283 7.67 25.87 7.26
N HIS A 284 7.65 27.00 6.56
CA HIS A 284 7.25 27.11 5.15
C HIS A 284 8.13 26.30 4.19
N GLN A 285 9.38 26.00 4.56
CA GLN A 285 10.30 25.19 3.74
C GLN A 285 9.93 23.70 3.73
N VAL A 286 9.05 23.25 4.62
CA VAL A 286 8.64 21.85 4.71
C VAL A 286 7.40 21.56 3.86
N ILE A 287 6.72 22.59 3.37
CA ILE A 287 5.51 22.46 2.55
C ILE A 287 5.82 21.71 1.25
N GLY A 288 5.13 20.60 1.01
CA GLY A 288 5.29 19.79 -0.20
C GLY A 288 6.52 18.89 -0.24
N THR A 289 7.39 18.93 0.78
CA THR A 289 8.60 18.09 0.88
C THR A 289 8.33 16.74 1.53
N THR A 290 9.35 15.87 1.57
CA THR A 290 9.30 14.62 2.35
C THR A 290 10.19 14.70 3.59
N VAL A 291 9.57 14.67 4.76
CA VAL A 291 10.25 14.58 6.06
C VAL A 291 10.57 13.12 6.36
N PHE A 292 11.85 12.81 6.37
CA PHE A 292 12.36 11.50 6.78
C PHE A 292 12.62 11.52 8.28
N TYR A 293 11.93 10.67 9.02
CA TYR A 293 12.16 10.52 10.46
C TYR A 293 12.80 9.18 10.76
N PHE A 294 14.06 9.21 11.19
CA PHE A 294 14.85 8.04 11.54
C PHE A 294 14.71 7.73 13.03
N THR A 295 14.39 6.48 13.33
CA THR A 295 14.22 5.95 14.70
C THR A 295 14.74 4.53 14.77
N ASP A 296 15.22 4.10 15.93
CA ASP A 296 15.64 2.72 16.17
C ASP A 296 14.50 1.80 16.64
N THR A 297 13.30 2.36 16.79
CA THR A 297 12.16 1.65 17.34
C THR A 297 11.22 1.20 16.23
N SER A 298 11.31 -0.08 15.88
CA SER A 298 10.45 -0.71 14.86
C SER A 298 8.96 -0.53 15.15
N GLY A 299 8.55 -0.43 16.43
CA GLY A 299 7.18 -0.14 16.82
C GLY A 299 6.68 1.21 16.27
N VAL A 300 7.48 2.27 16.35
CA VAL A 300 7.16 3.59 15.81
C VAL A 300 7.05 3.52 14.29
N TYR A 301 7.99 2.83 13.64
CA TYR A 301 7.95 2.62 12.19
C TYR A 301 6.64 1.95 11.72
N TRP A 302 6.22 0.86 12.35
CA TRP A 302 5.00 0.15 11.97
C TRP A 302 3.73 0.92 12.32
N ILE A 303 3.68 1.59 13.48
CA ILE A 303 2.54 2.43 13.88
C ILE A 303 2.39 3.60 12.91
N ALA A 304 3.49 4.29 12.60
CA ALA A 304 3.48 5.36 11.62
C ALA A 304 3.03 4.81 10.27
N THR A 305 3.69 3.79 9.73
CA THR A 305 3.36 3.21 8.41
C THR A 305 1.89 2.81 8.28
N THR A 306 1.32 2.15 9.28
CA THR A 306 -0.08 1.70 9.25
C THR A 306 -1.07 2.81 9.58
N GLY A 307 -0.62 3.88 10.23
CA GLY A 307 -1.46 4.97 10.71
C GLY A 307 -2.36 4.59 11.88
N SER A 308 -2.14 3.44 12.53
CA SER A 308 -2.99 2.99 13.64
C SER A 308 -2.19 2.16 14.67
N SER A 309 -2.73 2.03 15.87
CA SER A 309 -2.16 1.17 16.92
C SER A 309 -3.29 0.56 17.73
N ARG A 310 -3.13 -0.67 18.23
CA ARG A 310 -4.14 -1.31 19.10
C ARG A 310 -4.30 -0.55 20.43
N THR A 311 -3.18 -0.08 20.99
CA THR A 311 -3.14 0.68 22.24
C THR A 311 -3.73 2.08 22.05
N ARG A 312 -4.71 2.46 22.87
CA ARG A 312 -5.42 3.75 22.77
C ARG A 312 -4.47 4.96 22.88
N SER A 313 -3.50 4.92 23.80
CA SER A 313 -2.54 6.02 23.97
C SER A 313 -1.63 6.22 22.76
N LEU A 314 -1.15 5.13 22.14
CA LEU A 314 -0.37 5.19 20.90
C LEU A 314 -1.23 5.61 19.71
N HIS A 315 -2.49 5.16 19.67
CA HIS A 315 -3.42 5.51 18.60
C HIS A 315 -3.75 7.01 18.60
N LYS A 316 -3.92 7.60 19.80
CA LYS A 316 -4.09 9.03 19.97
C LYS A 316 -2.87 9.79 19.43
N LEU A 317 -1.65 9.38 19.80
CA LEU A 317 -0.42 10.00 19.29
C LEU A 317 -0.31 9.95 17.76
N ILE A 318 -0.54 8.80 17.14
CA ILE A 318 -0.44 8.73 15.67
C ILE A 318 -1.53 9.55 14.97
N SER A 319 -2.71 9.67 15.58
CA SER A 319 -3.75 10.57 15.07
C SER A 319 -3.29 12.03 15.09
N GLU A 320 -2.70 12.49 16.20
CA GLU A 320 -2.13 13.84 16.33
C GLU A 320 -0.98 14.07 15.34
N ILE A 321 -0.05 13.12 15.20
CA ILE A 321 1.07 13.19 14.24
C ILE A 321 0.56 13.34 12.80
N ARG A 322 -0.50 12.64 12.43
CA ARG A 322 -1.06 12.72 11.09
C ARG A 322 -1.80 14.03 10.83
N LEU A 323 -2.41 14.62 11.85
CA LEU A 323 -2.95 15.98 11.74
C LEU A 323 -1.82 17.00 11.56
N LEU A 324 -0.69 16.85 12.28
CA LEU A 324 0.49 17.70 12.09
C LEU A 324 1.08 17.57 10.68
N GLU A 325 1.16 16.36 10.13
CA GLU A 325 1.59 16.15 8.73
C GLU A 325 0.70 16.92 7.74
N LEU A 326 -0.62 16.97 7.98
CA LEU A 326 -1.54 17.75 7.15
C LEU A 326 -1.36 19.25 7.34
N ASP A 327 -1.23 19.72 8.59
CA ASP A 327 -1.04 21.13 8.90
C ASP A 327 0.26 21.67 8.27
N LEU A 328 1.34 20.88 8.31
CA LEU A 328 2.62 21.19 7.69
C LEU A 328 2.63 20.99 6.17
N GLN A 329 1.58 20.39 5.61
CA GLN A 329 1.46 20.03 4.19
C GLN A 329 2.66 19.22 3.67
N CYS A 330 3.24 18.38 4.52
CA CYS A 330 4.42 17.61 4.20
C CYS A 330 4.12 16.12 4.05
N VAL A 331 5.13 15.34 3.69
CA VAL A 331 5.05 13.88 3.64
C VAL A 331 5.93 13.31 4.73
N LEU A 332 5.32 12.67 5.73
CA LEU A 332 6.09 11.98 6.77
C LEU A 332 6.43 10.56 6.36
N GLN A 333 7.73 10.28 6.20
CA GLN A 333 8.28 8.96 5.96
C GLN A 333 9.14 8.53 7.16
N VAL A 334 8.56 7.73 8.04
CA VAL A 334 9.33 7.12 9.13
C VAL A 334 10.20 5.99 8.59
N VAL A 335 11.45 5.94 9.03
CA VAL A 335 12.45 4.94 8.65
C VAL A 335 13.04 4.34 9.91
N HIS A 336 12.96 3.02 10.01
CA HIS A 336 13.61 2.27 11.07
C HIS A 336 15.08 2.03 10.71
N VAL A 337 15.99 2.43 11.60
CA VAL A 337 17.43 2.18 11.51
C VAL A 337 17.91 1.40 12.74
N ALA A 338 19.14 0.89 12.74
CA ALA A 338 19.69 0.28 13.96
C ALA A 338 20.03 1.40 14.98
N GLY A 339 19.88 1.14 16.29
CA GLY A 339 20.26 2.11 17.33
C GLY A 339 21.71 2.58 17.26
N GLN A 340 22.61 1.74 16.73
CA GLN A 340 24.00 2.13 16.43
C GLN A 340 24.07 3.33 15.47
N VAL A 341 23.13 3.47 14.53
CA VAL A 341 23.06 4.62 13.62
C VAL A 341 22.71 5.90 14.36
N LEU A 342 21.77 5.85 15.34
CA LEU A 342 21.44 7.01 16.18
C LEU A 342 22.61 7.41 17.08
N ILE A 343 23.40 6.45 17.56
CA ILE A 343 24.62 6.71 18.34
C ILE A 343 25.69 7.36 17.46
N THR A 344 25.95 6.81 16.27
CA THR A 344 26.93 7.36 15.32
C THR A 344 26.54 8.77 14.86
N GLN A 345 25.25 9.03 14.67
CA GLN A 345 24.75 10.36 14.32
C GLN A 345 24.80 11.32 15.50
N GLY A 346 24.66 10.83 16.75
CA GLY A 346 24.76 11.60 17.99
C GLY A 346 23.42 11.96 18.65
N THR A 347 22.28 11.68 18.00
CA THR A 347 20.94 11.94 18.55
C THR A 347 20.66 11.23 19.89
N ASP A 348 21.23 10.03 20.13
CA ASP A 348 21.08 9.33 21.43
C ASP A 348 21.59 10.16 22.62
N GLY A 349 22.62 11.00 22.39
CA GLY A 349 23.11 11.92 23.42
C GLY A 349 22.05 12.96 23.83
N LEU A 350 21.25 13.44 22.88
CA LEU A 350 20.29 14.53 23.12
C LEU A 350 19.14 14.11 24.02
N SER A 351 18.61 12.91 23.82
CA SER A 351 17.54 12.35 24.65
C SER A 351 17.98 12.11 26.09
N ARG A 352 19.30 11.99 26.33
CA ARG A 352 19.94 11.83 27.64
C ARG A 352 20.44 13.14 28.25
N GLY A 353 20.26 14.26 27.55
CA GLY A 353 20.64 15.58 28.04
C GLY A 353 22.10 15.98 27.75
N VAL A 354 22.75 15.35 26.77
CA VAL A 354 24.08 15.70 26.27
C VAL A 354 23.95 16.42 24.93
N LEU A 355 24.48 17.64 24.82
CA LEU A 355 24.57 18.34 23.54
C LEU A 355 25.76 17.81 22.76
N MET A 356 25.60 17.70 21.44
CA MET A 356 26.71 17.39 20.55
C MET A 356 27.62 18.63 20.47
N SER A 357 28.93 18.40 20.53
CA SER A 357 29.95 19.44 20.38
C SER A 357 30.64 19.25 19.02
N ALA A 358 31.13 20.34 18.43
CA ALA A 358 31.96 20.30 17.22
C ALA A 358 33.27 19.46 17.38
N LEU A 359 33.60 19.05 18.61
CA LEU A 359 34.75 18.20 18.93
C LEU A 359 34.43 16.69 18.93
N GLN A 360 33.15 16.30 18.82
CA GLN A 360 32.78 14.89 18.62
C GLN A 360 32.90 14.58 17.13
N ASP A 361 33.53 13.45 16.78
CA ASP A 361 33.70 12.97 15.40
C ASP A 361 32.33 12.50 14.85
N ILE A 362 31.48 13.47 14.53
CA ILE A 362 30.12 13.27 14.05
C ILE A 362 30.22 13.06 12.55
N MET A 363 29.79 11.88 12.09
CA MET A 363 29.75 11.60 10.67
C MET A 363 28.79 12.57 9.97
N ASP A 364 29.21 13.09 8.81
CA ASP A 364 28.40 13.97 7.98
C ASP A 364 26.97 13.41 7.80
N SER A 365 25.97 14.21 8.18
CA SER A 365 24.55 13.82 8.19
C SER A 365 24.06 13.44 6.79
N ASP A 366 24.57 14.10 5.75
CA ASP A 366 24.24 13.78 4.36
C ASP A 366 24.79 12.40 3.97
N ARG A 367 26.05 12.12 4.33
CA ARG A 367 26.69 10.81 4.10
C ARG A 367 26.02 9.69 4.89
N LEU A 368 25.62 9.93 6.14
CA LEU A 368 24.89 8.96 6.96
C LEU A 368 23.51 8.68 6.36
N THR A 369 22.79 9.73 5.95
CA THR A 369 21.48 9.59 5.26
C THR A 369 21.63 8.81 3.97
N GLN A 370 22.62 9.12 3.14
CA GLN A 370 22.92 8.39 1.90
C GLN A 370 23.19 6.91 2.19
N ALA A 371 24.03 6.60 3.18
CA ALA A 371 24.37 5.23 3.53
C ALA A 371 23.19 4.38 4.00
N VAL A 372 22.12 5.00 4.51
CA VAL A 372 20.86 4.28 4.82
C VAL A 372 20.18 3.75 3.57
N PHE A 373 20.31 4.45 2.44
CA PHE A 373 19.69 4.08 1.15
C PHE A 373 20.68 3.46 0.16
N ASP A 374 21.95 3.28 0.53
CA ASP A 374 22.92 2.67 -0.35
C ASP A 374 22.52 1.23 -0.72
N PRO A 375 22.63 0.85 -2.00
CA PRO A 375 22.40 -0.52 -2.43
C PRO A 375 23.48 -1.45 -1.88
N VAL A 376 23.13 -2.72 -1.70
CA VAL A 376 24.11 -3.75 -1.36
C VAL A 376 25.09 -3.92 -2.53
N PRO A 377 26.42 -3.89 -2.30
CA PRO A 377 27.38 -4.21 -3.34
C PRO A 377 27.17 -5.63 -3.87
N PHE A 378 27.30 -5.82 -5.18
CA PHE A 378 27.17 -7.14 -5.77
C PHE A 378 28.32 -8.06 -5.33
N ASP A 379 27.96 -9.20 -4.74
CA ASP A 379 28.90 -10.26 -4.37
C ASP A 379 28.43 -11.61 -4.91
N MET A 380 29.17 -12.16 -5.87
CA MET A 380 28.87 -13.44 -6.50
C MET A 380 28.93 -14.60 -5.49
N THR A 381 29.80 -14.55 -4.48
CA THR A 381 29.89 -15.60 -3.46
C THR A 381 28.60 -15.67 -2.66
N LEU A 382 28.08 -14.50 -2.27
CA LEU A 382 26.82 -14.38 -1.54
C LEU A 382 25.62 -14.90 -2.37
N VAL A 383 25.64 -14.63 -3.67
CA VAL A 383 24.63 -15.15 -4.61
C VAL A 383 24.62 -16.67 -4.63
N TRP A 384 25.79 -17.31 -4.78
CA TRP A 384 25.89 -18.78 -4.83
C TRP A 384 25.38 -19.46 -3.56
N THR A 385 25.56 -18.84 -2.40
CA THR A 385 25.02 -19.37 -1.13
C THR A 385 23.50 -19.39 -1.08
N HIS A 386 22.82 -18.48 -1.78
CA HIS A 386 21.36 -18.31 -1.71
C HIS A 386 20.63 -18.74 -2.98
N LEU A 387 21.37 -19.13 -4.03
CA LEU A 387 20.78 -19.58 -5.29
C LEU A 387 20.22 -21.00 -5.10
N PRO A 388 18.93 -21.25 -5.37
CA PRO A 388 18.40 -22.61 -5.33
C PRO A 388 19.09 -23.49 -6.37
N GLN A 389 19.29 -24.79 -6.06
CA GLN A 389 19.93 -25.75 -6.97
C GLN A 389 19.25 -25.86 -8.36
N SER A 390 17.98 -25.48 -8.46
CA SER A 390 17.19 -25.47 -9.70
C SER A 390 17.36 -24.21 -10.56
N ALA A 391 18.09 -23.20 -10.11
CA ALA A 391 18.30 -21.98 -10.85
C ALA A 391 19.43 -22.19 -11.88
N HIS A 392 19.07 -22.16 -13.16
CA HIS A 392 20.01 -22.17 -14.27
C HIS A 392 20.26 -20.74 -14.77
N LEU A 393 21.49 -20.47 -15.23
CA LEU A 393 21.96 -19.22 -15.84
C LEU A 393 21.66 -17.96 -15.00
N THR A 394 22.64 -17.57 -14.19
CA THR A 394 22.55 -16.40 -13.32
C THR A 394 23.21 -15.19 -13.96
N GLN A 395 22.43 -14.17 -14.31
CA GLN A 395 22.96 -12.89 -14.79
C GLN A 395 22.71 -11.79 -13.77
N TYR A 396 23.78 -11.17 -13.27
CA TYR A 396 23.67 -9.94 -12.50
C TYR A 396 23.23 -8.78 -13.39
N ARG A 397 22.31 -7.97 -12.87
CA ARG A 397 21.84 -6.75 -13.50
C ARG A 397 21.99 -5.59 -12.53
N SER A 398 22.72 -4.56 -12.97
CA SER A 398 22.86 -3.35 -12.18
C SER A 398 21.52 -2.62 -12.08
N TRP A 399 21.23 -2.05 -10.91
CA TRP A 399 19.97 -1.38 -10.65
C TRP A 399 19.80 -0.09 -11.45
N ASN A 400 20.91 0.57 -11.80
CA ASN A 400 20.97 1.85 -12.50
C ASN A 400 20.91 1.74 -14.03
N GLN A 401 20.93 0.51 -14.58
CA GLN A 401 20.78 0.29 -16.02
C GLN A 401 19.31 0.38 -16.44
N PRO A 402 19.01 0.59 -17.74
CA PRO A 402 17.65 0.48 -18.27
C PRO A 402 17.03 -0.90 -18.00
N TRP A 403 15.73 -0.93 -17.68
CA TRP A 403 15.02 -2.15 -17.26
C TRP A 403 14.29 -2.76 -18.44
N THR A 404 14.94 -3.69 -19.12
CA THR A 404 14.36 -4.36 -20.29
C THR A 404 13.82 -5.72 -19.91
N ALA A 405 12.54 -5.97 -20.18
CA ALA A 405 11.90 -7.24 -19.80
C ALA A 405 12.53 -8.45 -20.51
N SER A 406 12.85 -8.35 -21.80
CA SER A 406 13.45 -9.45 -22.59
C SER A 406 14.76 -9.96 -21.98
N LEU A 407 15.52 -9.05 -21.38
CA LEU A 407 16.77 -9.32 -20.68
C LEU A 407 16.60 -10.07 -19.35
N CYS A 408 15.37 -10.30 -18.91
CA CYS A 408 15.05 -11.03 -17.69
C CYS A 408 14.32 -12.35 -17.97
N LEU A 409 13.80 -12.58 -19.18
CA LEU A 409 13.00 -13.75 -19.49
C LEU A 409 13.86 -15.00 -19.59
N HIS A 410 13.29 -16.14 -19.19
CA HIS A 410 13.89 -17.48 -19.35
C HIS A 410 15.23 -17.69 -18.64
N GLN A 411 15.54 -16.88 -17.63
CA GLN A 411 16.77 -16.99 -16.84
C GLN A 411 16.57 -16.53 -15.41
N THR A 412 17.60 -16.74 -14.59
CA THR A 412 17.69 -16.22 -13.22
C THR A 412 18.44 -14.90 -13.22
N THR A 413 17.79 -13.82 -12.77
CA THR A 413 18.45 -12.51 -12.67
C THR A 413 18.74 -12.13 -11.22
N VAL A 414 19.89 -11.51 -10.97
CA VAL A 414 20.28 -11.03 -9.64
C VAL A 414 20.28 -9.52 -9.59
N TRP A 415 19.72 -8.96 -8.52
CA TRP A 415 19.58 -7.52 -8.34
C TRP A 415 19.97 -7.09 -6.92
N CYS A 416 20.66 -5.95 -6.83
CA CYS A 416 20.89 -5.25 -5.56
C CYS A 416 20.38 -3.81 -5.68
N PRO A 417 19.06 -3.59 -5.66
CA PRO A 417 18.51 -2.24 -5.79
C PRO A 417 18.65 -1.46 -4.47
N PRO A 418 18.73 -0.12 -4.54
CA PRO A 418 18.45 0.74 -3.39
C PRO A 418 17.06 0.44 -2.82
N PRO A 419 16.86 0.53 -1.49
CA PRO A 419 15.61 0.12 -0.83
C PRO A 419 14.39 0.93 -1.29
N GLU A 420 14.56 2.22 -1.62
CA GLU A 420 13.53 3.09 -2.18
C GLU A 420 13.11 2.71 -3.61
N LEU A 421 13.97 1.99 -4.34
CA LEU A 421 13.69 1.44 -5.66
C LEU A 421 13.23 -0.02 -5.62
N ALA A 422 13.33 -0.71 -4.47
CA ALA A 422 13.02 -2.12 -4.33
C ALA A 422 11.57 -2.46 -4.74
N ARG A 423 10.60 -1.65 -4.32
CA ARG A 423 9.18 -1.80 -4.72
C ARG A 423 9.00 -1.76 -6.24
N LYS A 424 9.62 -0.76 -6.89
CA LYS A 424 9.56 -0.60 -8.35
C LYS A 424 10.24 -1.76 -9.05
N ARG A 425 11.39 -2.21 -8.53
CA ARG A 425 12.12 -3.37 -9.04
C ARG A 425 11.27 -4.65 -8.96
N LEU A 426 10.69 -4.95 -7.80
CA LEU A 426 9.83 -6.11 -7.62
C LEU A 426 8.63 -6.08 -8.57
N THR A 427 8.00 -4.92 -8.74
CA THR A 427 6.88 -4.77 -9.69
C THR A 427 7.31 -5.07 -11.12
N PHE A 428 8.45 -4.53 -11.57
CA PHE A 428 9.01 -4.82 -12.89
C PHE A 428 9.33 -6.31 -13.08
N LEU A 429 9.94 -6.94 -12.08
CA LEU A 429 10.30 -8.35 -12.13
C LEU A 429 9.07 -9.25 -12.12
N LEU A 430 8.07 -8.97 -11.29
CA LEU A 430 6.79 -9.70 -11.30
C LEU A 430 6.08 -9.55 -12.65
N ASN A 431 6.05 -8.34 -13.22
CA ASN A 431 5.47 -8.12 -14.55
C ASN A 431 6.23 -8.85 -15.67
N SER A 432 7.54 -9.02 -15.53
CA SER A 432 8.38 -9.79 -16.46
C SER A 432 8.18 -11.29 -16.26
N TRP A 433 8.14 -11.75 -15.01
CA TRP A 433 7.90 -13.12 -14.60
C TRP A 433 6.57 -13.64 -15.12
N VAL A 434 5.48 -12.86 -15.05
CA VAL A 434 4.17 -13.24 -15.61
C VAL A 434 4.22 -13.52 -17.12
N LYS A 435 5.19 -12.97 -17.87
CA LYS A 435 5.32 -13.25 -19.31
C LYS A 435 5.80 -14.69 -19.56
N CYS A 436 6.75 -15.16 -18.76
CA CYS A 436 7.38 -16.47 -18.90
C CYS A 436 7.56 -17.13 -17.52
N PRO A 437 6.44 -17.48 -16.83
CA PRO A 437 6.46 -17.78 -15.41
C PRO A 437 7.20 -19.08 -15.09
N PHE A 438 7.23 -20.04 -16.01
CA PHE A 438 7.84 -21.37 -15.80
C PHE A 438 9.37 -21.38 -15.85
N THR A 439 9.98 -20.33 -16.39
CA THR A 439 11.43 -20.32 -16.69
C THR A 439 12.13 -19.05 -16.21
N THR A 440 11.38 -18.07 -15.72
CA THR A 440 11.93 -16.79 -15.27
C THR A 440 11.99 -16.79 -13.75
N SER A 441 13.11 -16.35 -13.19
CA SER A 441 13.26 -16.17 -11.75
C SER A 441 14.11 -14.93 -11.44
N ALA A 442 14.03 -14.46 -10.21
CA ALA A 442 14.84 -13.34 -9.77
C ALA A 442 15.24 -13.47 -8.31
N LEU A 443 16.50 -13.18 -8.01
CA LEU A 443 17.04 -13.07 -6.66
C LEU A 443 17.37 -11.59 -6.40
N LEU A 444 16.99 -11.08 -5.23
CA LEU A 444 17.24 -9.70 -4.84
C LEU A 444 17.87 -9.62 -3.46
N PHE A 445 18.82 -8.72 -3.29
CA PHE A 445 19.41 -8.33 -2.01
C PHE A 445 19.02 -6.88 -1.74
N VAL A 446 18.17 -6.66 -0.73
CA VAL A 446 17.59 -5.34 -0.44
C VAL A 446 17.91 -4.97 1.00
N PRO A 447 18.50 -3.78 1.27
CA PRO A 447 18.64 -3.29 2.65
C PRO A 447 17.27 -3.21 3.32
N ARG A 448 17.17 -3.61 4.58
CA ARG A 448 15.91 -3.65 5.36
C ARG A 448 15.47 -2.25 5.81
N VAL A 449 15.23 -1.39 4.84
CA VAL A 449 14.84 0.01 4.95
C VAL A 449 13.57 0.20 4.14
N VAL A 450 12.66 1.04 4.63
CA VAL A 450 11.32 1.28 4.04
C VAL A 450 10.57 -0.01 3.68
N GLU A 451 10.74 -1.04 4.52
CA GLU A 451 10.30 -2.42 4.30
C GLU A 451 8.82 -2.55 3.93
N ALA A 452 7.93 -1.83 4.61
CA ALA A 452 6.50 -1.84 4.32
C ALA A 452 6.13 -1.40 2.90
N SER A 453 7.04 -0.76 2.16
CA SER A 453 6.81 -0.38 0.78
C SER A 453 6.94 -1.56 -0.20
N TRP A 454 7.73 -2.58 0.14
CA TRP A 454 8.11 -3.67 -0.76
C TRP A 454 7.95 -5.09 -0.18
N ARG A 455 7.85 -5.24 1.14
CA ARG A 455 7.62 -6.55 1.78
C ARG A 455 6.20 -7.03 1.51
N HIS A 456 6.07 -8.34 1.31
CA HIS A 456 4.77 -9.01 1.10
C HIS A 456 3.92 -8.45 -0.05
N MET A 457 4.54 -7.79 -1.05
CA MET A 457 3.83 -7.27 -2.23
C MET A 457 3.09 -8.36 -3.02
N SER A 458 3.61 -9.58 -3.01
CA SER A 458 3.06 -10.72 -3.73
C SER A 458 3.39 -12.00 -2.98
N ARG A 459 2.47 -12.97 -3.00
CA ARG A 459 2.71 -14.33 -2.46
C ARG A 459 3.81 -15.10 -3.18
N TYR A 460 4.20 -14.63 -4.37
CA TYR A 460 5.25 -15.23 -5.20
C TYR A 460 6.64 -14.63 -4.93
N VAL A 461 6.75 -13.65 -4.04
CA VAL A 461 8.02 -13.11 -3.56
C VAL A 461 8.30 -13.78 -2.21
N HIS A 462 9.28 -14.66 -2.19
CA HIS A 462 9.68 -15.40 -1.00
C HIS A 462 10.85 -14.72 -0.32
N GLU A 463 10.80 -14.56 0.99
CA GLU A 463 11.94 -14.15 1.80
C GLU A 463 12.75 -15.41 2.13
N LEU A 464 13.96 -15.51 1.58
CA LEU A 464 14.83 -16.68 1.78
C LEU A 464 15.62 -16.58 3.08
N ASP A 465 16.21 -15.41 3.35
CA ASP A 465 17.03 -15.16 4.52
C ASP A 465 17.12 -13.66 4.85
N THR A 466 17.58 -13.33 6.07
CA THR A 466 18.00 -11.99 6.49
C THR A 466 19.45 -12.03 6.96
N ILE A 467 20.32 -11.40 6.19
CA ILE A 467 21.75 -11.27 6.48
C ILE A 467 21.98 -10.10 7.40
N TYR A 468 22.77 -10.29 8.45
CA TYR A 468 23.12 -9.26 9.42
C TYR A 468 24.61 -8.91 9.23
N PRO A 469 24.96 -7.73 8.67
CA PRO A 469 26.36 -7.38 8.38
C PRO A 469 27.32 -7.44 9.58
N ASN A 470 26.79 -7.28 10.80
CA ASN A 470 27.56 -7.40 12.04
C ASN A 470 27.79 -8.85 12.51
N LYS A 471 27.12 -9.83 11.92
CA LYS A 471 27.23 -11.26 12.25
C LYS A 471 27.76 -12.11 11.10
N THR A 472 27.66 -11.61 9.88
CA THR A 472 28.08 -12.31 8.66
C THR A 472 29.36 -11.67 8.13
N ASN A 473 30.35 -12.50 7.81
CA ASN A 473 31.58 -12.02 7.17
C ASN A 473 31.28 -11.68 5.70
N LEU A 474 31.04 -10.41 5.41
CA LEU A 474 30.78 -9.91 4.06
C LEU A 474 32.09 -9.43 3.41
N ARG A 475 32.30 -9.77 2.13
CA ARG A 475 33.45 -9.29 1.36
C ARG A 475 33.48 -7.77 1.24
N PHE A 476 32.30 -7.16 1.12
CA PHE A 476 32.11 -5.72 1.06
C PHE A 476 31.27 -5.31 2.26
N LEU A 477 31.91 -4.74 3.28
CA LEU A 477 31.21 -4.30 4.48
C LEU A 477 30.50 -2.97 4.20
N PRO A 478 29.17 -2.87 4.42
CA PRO A 478 28.47 -1.60 4.30
C PRO A 478 28.89 -0.64 5.42
N LEU A 479 28.77 0.67 5.17
CA LEU A 479 29.09 1.70 6.17
C LEU A 479 28.23 1.55 7.43
N LEU A 480 26.96 1.23 7.24
CA LEU A 480 26.00 1.00 8.32
C LEU A 480 25.64 -0.49 8.38
N PRO A 481 25.51 -1.09 9.58
CA PRO A 481 25.18 -2.50 9.75
C PRO A 481 23.67 -2.77 9.56
N ILE A 482 23.11 -2.28 8.45
CA ILE A 482 21.70 -2.45 8.09
C ILE A 482 21.48 -3.89 7.60
N PRO A 483 20.54 -4.65 8.19
CA PRO A 483 20.25 -6.01 7.73
C PRO A 483 19.82 -6.04 6.27
N ILE A 484 20.22 -7.08 5.54
CA ILE A 484 19.92 -7.27 4.13
C ILE A 484 18.92 -8.40 4.00
N VAL A 485 17.78 -8.15 3.37
CA VAL A 485 16.75 -9.16 3.11
C VAL A 485 16.98 -9.78 1.73
N VAL A 486 17.04 -11.11 1.70
CA VAL A 486 17.18 -11.89 0.47
C VAL A 486 15.79 -12.30 -0.02
N LEU A 487 15.39 -11.78 -1.18
CA LEU A 487 14.10 -12.06 -1.80
C LEU A 487 14.27 -12.91 -3.04
N TYR A 488 13.36 -13.86 -3.24
CA TYR A 488 13.37 -14.76 -4.38
C TYR A 488 11.99 -14.86 -5.04
N ILE A 489 11.97 -14.67 -6.35
CA ILE A 489 10.83 -14.93 -7.22
C ILE A 489 11.15 -16.23 -7.96
N ALA A 490 10.56 -17.33 -7.51
CA ALA A 490 10.78 -18.65 -8.10
C ALA A 490 10.03 -18.80 -9.43
N PRO A 491 10.50 -19.66 -10.35
CA PRO A 491 9.68 -20.10 -11.46
C PRO A 491 8.35 -20.69 -10.95
N HIS A 492 7.25 -20.40 -11.62
CA HIS A 492 5.94 -20.91 -11.26
C HIS A 492 5.89 -22.43 -11.47
N THR A 493 5.56 -23.17 -10.43
CA THR A 493 5.19 -24.58 -10.55
C THR A 493 3.68 -24.69 -10.66
N LEU A 494 3.18 -25.38 -11.68
CA LEU A 494 1.77 -25.74 -11.75
C LEU A 494 1.47 -26.74 -10.62
N SER A 495 0.81 -26.27 -9.57
CA SER A 495 0.18 -27.13 -8.58
C SER A 495 -1.31 -26.90 -8.63
N LEU A 496 -2.05 -27.95 -9.04
CA LEU A 496 -3.47 -28.01 -8.74
C LEU A 496 -3.58 -28.27 -7.25
N ASN A 497 -4.30 -27.40 -6.52
CA ASN A 497 -4.59 -27.68 -5.12
C ASN A 497 -5.51 -28.91 -5.08
N PRO A 498 -5.07 -30.07 -4.53
CA PRO A 498 -5.89 -31.27 -4.49
C PRO A 498 -7.18 -31.07 -3.66
N ASN A 499 -7.24 -30.00 -2.86
CA ASN A 499 -8.39 -29.57 -2.05
C ASN A 499 -9.07 -28.31 -2.59
N SER A 500 -9.06 -28.08 -3.90
CA SER A 500 -9.87 -27.03 -4.52
C SER A 500 -11.34 -27.26 -4.16
N ARG A 501 -11.90 -26.32 -3.39
CA ARG A 501 -13.32 -26.31 -2.99
C ARG A 501 -14.26 -26.28 -4.20
N LEU A 502 -13.76 -25.88 -5.37
CA LEU A 502 -14.46 -25.85 -6.66
C LEU A 502 -14.50 -27.22 -7.36
N ASP A 503 -13.56 -28.12 -7.04
CA ASP A 503 -13.47 -29.46 -7.63
C ASP A 503 -14.18 -30.53 -6.79
N LYS A 504 -14.70 -30.14 -5.62
CA LYS A 504 -15.57 -31.01 -4.81
C LYS A 504 -16.94 -31.10 -5.46
N THR A 505 -17.35 -32.30 -5.85
CA THR A 505 -18.72 -32.59 -6.27
C THR A 505 -19.68 -32.09 -5.19
N PRO A 506 -20.62 -31.18 -5.48
CA PRO A 506 -21.50 -30.62 -4.46
C PRO A 506 -22.36 -31.74 -3.86
N ILE A 507 -22.11 -32.04 -2.57
CA ILE A 507 -22.89 -32.98 -1.77
C ILE A 507 -24.31 -32.40 -1.61
N ALA A 508 -25.31 -33.08 -2.18
CA ALA A 508 -26.77 -32.97 -1.95
C ALA A 508 -27.46 -31.59 -1.93
N ALA A 509 -26.74 -30.47 -2.01
CA ALA A 509 -27.30 -29.11 -1.90
C ALA A 509 -28.01 -28.65 -3.19
N ARG A 510 -27.88 -29.42 -4.28
CA ARG A 510 -28.48 -29.06 -5.57
C ARG A 510 -30.01 -29.12 -5.51
N SER A 511 -30.59 -30.10 -4.79
CA SER A 511 -32.05 -30.19 -4.62
C SER A 511 -32.59 -29.04 -3.77
N TRP A 512 -31.88 -28.68 -2.70
CA TRP A 512 -32.27 -27.55 -1.83
C TRP A 512 -32.18 -26.20 -2.56
N HIS A 513 -31.08 -25.93 -3.27
CA HIS A 513 -30.93 -24.70 -4.05
C HIS A 513 -31.94 -24.61 -5.20
N VAL A 514 -32.26 -25.73 -5.87
CA VAL A 514 -33.30 -25.77 -6.91
C VAL A 514 -34.68 -25.53 -6.29
N ALA A 515 -34.99 -26.15 -5.15
CA ALA A 515 -36.26 -25.92 -4.45
C ALA A 515 -36.43 -24.45 -4.02
N GLN A 516 -35.37 -23.83 -3.46
CA GLN A 516 -35.37 -22.41 -3.08
C GLN A 516 -35.48 -21.48 -4.30
N ALA A 517 -34.81 -21.81 -5.41
CA ALA A 517 -34.93 -21.05 -6.65
C ALA A 517 -36.35 -21.15 -7.23
N THR A 518 -36.97 -22.33 -7.24
CA THR A 518 -38.35 -22.52 -7.69
C THR A 518 -39.35 -21.74 -6.83
N LEU A 519 -39.16 -21.74 -5.50
CA LEU A 519 -39.96 -20.95 -4.54
C LEU A 519 -39.87 -19.44 -4.83
N MET A 520 -38.66 -18.95 -5.12
CA MET A 520 -38.40 -17.54 -5.44
C MET A 520 -38.88 -17.15 -6.86
N HIS A 521 -39.06 -18.11 -7.75
CA HIS A 521 -39.51 -17.88 -9.14
C HIS A 521 -41.04 -17.91 -9.29
N GLY A 522 -41.80 -18.24 -8.23
CA GLY A 522 -43.27 -18.14 -8.22
C GLY A 522 -44.00 -19.03 -9.23
N LEU A 523 -43.35 -20.07 -9.75
CA LEU A 523 -43.97 -21.00 -10.71
C LEU A 523 -44.61 -22.18 -9.96
N PRO A 524 -45.87 -22.56 -10.26
CA PRO A 524 -46.50 -23.71 -9.62
C PRO A 524 -45.77 -25.02 -9.97
N GLU A 525 -45.74 -25.95 -9.02
CA GLU A 525 -45.12 -27.26 -9.17
C GLU A 525 -45.67 -27.98 -10.40
N ARG A 526 -44.79 -28.37 -11.33
CA ARG A 526 -45.16 -29.29 -12.40
C ARG A 526 -45.53 -30.62 -11.76
N VAL A 527 -46.82 -30.94 -11.76
CA VAL A 527 -47.33 -32.30 -11.53
C VAL A 527 -46.57 -33.24 -12.45
N GLN A 528 -45.81 -34.17 -11.87
CA GLN A 528 -45.19 -35.24 -12.64
C GLN A 528 -46.29 -36.14 -13.21
N PRO A 529 -46.21 -36.55 -14.48
CA PRO A 529 -47.16 -37.52 -15.01
C PRO A 529 -47.01 -38.84 -14.23
N GLN A 530 -48.10 -39.29 -13.62
CA GLN A 530 -48.22 -40.67 -13.17
C GLN A 530 -48.12 -41.57 -14.42
N GLY A 531 -47.07 -42.39 -14.47
CA GLY A 531 -46.97 -43.47 -15.43
C GLY A 531 -47.53 -44.74 -14.80
N ASP A 532 -48.42 -45.39 -15.56
CA ASP A 532 -48.80 -46.80 -15.41
C ASP A 532 -47.59 -47.74 -15.50
#